data_AF-A0A7J8EPB7-F1
#
_entry.id   AF-A0A7J8EPB7-F1
#
_cell.length_a   1.000
_cell.length_b   1.000
_cell.length_c   1.000
_cell.angle_alpha   90.00
_cell.angle_beta   90.00
_cell.angle_gamma   90.00
#
_symmetry.space_group_name_H-M   'P 1'
#
loop_
_entity.id
_entity.type
_entity.pdbx_description
1 polymer ?
#
loop_
_entity_poly.entity_id
_entity_poly.type
_entity_poly.pdbx_seq_one_letter_code
_entity_poly.pdbx_strand_id
1 'polypeptide(L)' 'MIYASSKDAIKKKLTGIKHELQANCYEEVKDRCTLAEKLGGSAVISLEGKPL' A
#
# COMPACT_ATOMS: atom_id res chain seq x y z
N MET A 1 -2.96 -17.15 -10.09
CA MET A 1 -3.41 -15.97 -10.86
C MET A 1 -4.81 -15.46 -10.49
N ILE A 2 -5.54 -16.11 -9.57
CA ILE A 2 -6.93 -15.74 -9.25
C ILE A 2 -7.03 -14.37 -8.55
N TYR A 3 -6.11 -14.08 -7.63
CA TYR A 3 -6.13 -12.84 -6.83
C TYR A 3 -5.95 -11.57 -7.65
N ALA A 4 -5.05 -11.57 -8.64
CA ALA A 4 -4.84 -10.41 -9.49
C ALA A 4 -6.08 -10.13 -10.34
N SER A 5 -6.65 -11.15 -10.98
CA SER A 5 -7.85 -11.02 -11.81
C SER A 5 -9.09 -10.61 -11.03
N SER A 6 -9.21 -11.00 -9.76
CA SER A 6 -10.31 -10.57 -8.88
C SER A 6 -10.05 -9.22 -8.19
N LYS A 7 -8.81 -8.72 -8.18
CA LYS A 7 -8.45 -7.42 -7.60
C LYS A 7 -9.18 -6.28 -8.30
N ASP A 8 -9.30 -6.35 -9.63
CA ASP A 8 -9.97 -5.31 -10.43
C ASP A 8 -11.46 -5.17 -10.10
N ALA A 9 -12.14 -6.27 -9.79
CA ALA A 9 -13.55 -6.25 -9.37
C ALA A 9 -13.74 -5.50 -8.05
N ILE A 10 -12.82 -5.69 -7.10
CA ILE A 10 -12.82 -5.00 -5.80
C ILE A 10 -12.42 -3.54 -5.96
N LYS A 11 -11.38 -3.26 -6.76
CA LYS A 11 -10.92 -1.90 -7.06
C LYS A 11 -12.02 -1.05 -7.71
N LYS A 12 -12.81 -1.63 -8.62
CA LYS A 12 -13.95 -0.97 -9.27
C LYS A 12 -15.11 -0.68 -8.31
N LYS A 13 -15.31 -1.52 -7.29
CA LYS A 13 -16.31 -1.30 -6.23
C LYS A 13 -15.88 -0.22 -5.23
N LEU A 14 -14.59 -0.13 -4.95
CA LEU A 14 -14.00 0.87 -4.06
C LEU A 14 -13.69 2.16 -4.83
N THR A 15 -14.73 2.83 -5.32
CA THR A 15 -14.63 4.13 -6.00
C THR A 15 -14.16 5.20 -5.02
N GLY A 16 -12.86 5.51 -5.03
CA GLY A 16 -12.24 6.47 -4.11
C GLY A 16 -10.89 6.05 -3.54
N ILE A 17 -10.37 4.87 -3.89
CA ILE A 17 -9.00 4.48 -3.53
C ILE A 17 -8.02 5.46 -4.17
N LYS A 18 -7.24 6.15 -3.34
CA LYS A 18 -6.16 7.06 -3.80
C LYS A 18 -4.80 6.39 -3.86
N HIS A 19 -4.58 5.37 -3.03
CA HIS A 19 -3.31 4.67 -2.90
C HIS A 19 -3.56 3.17 -2.92
N GLU A 20 -2.87 2.47 -3.83
CA GLU A 20 -2.86 1.02 -3.89
C GLU A 20 -1.45 0.51 -3.54
N LEU A 21 -1.38 -0.45 -2.62
CA LEU A 21 -0.15 -1.14 -2.28
C LEU A 21 -0.30 -2.61 -2.64
N GLN A 22 0.62 -3.10 -3.47
CA GLN A 22 0.83 -4.51 -3.71
C GLN A 22 2.26 -4.81 -3.29
N ALA A 23 2.42 -5.80 -2.41
CA ALA A 23 3.71 -6.33 -2.00
C ALA A 23 3.74 -7.81 -2.36
N ASN A 24 4.90 -8.29 -2.81
CA ASN A 24 5.08 -9.70 -3.17
C ASN A 24 5.92 -10.42 -2.12
N CYS A 25 6.76 -9.68 -1.38
CA CYS A 25 7.59 -10.20 -0.31
C CYS A 25 7.14 -9.67 1.06
N TYR A 26 7.29 -10.52 2.09
CA TYR A 26 6.95 -10.14 3.47
C TYR A 26 7.81 -8.98 3.98
N GLU A 27 9.07 -8.91 3.52
CA GLU A 27 10.00 -7.83 3.89
C GLU A 27 9.51 -6.46 3.39
N GLU A 28 8.91 -6.38 2.20
CA GLU A 28 8.33 -5.13 1.66
C GLU A 28 7.13 -4.63 2.48
N VAL A 29 6.37 -5.53 3.12
CA VAL A 29 5.24 -5.16 4.00
C VAL A 29 5.71 -4.80 5.39
N LYS A 30 6.78 -5.46 5.86
CA LYS A 30 7.37 -5.20 7.17
C LYS A 30 8.11 -3.86 7.18
N ASP A 31 8.63 -3.45 6.03
CA ASP A 31 9.31 -2.19 5.84
C ASP A 31 8.32 -1.01 5.86
N ARG A 32 8.47 -0.16 6.87
CA ARG A 32 7.59 1.00 7.05
C ARG A 32 7.88 2.07 6.01
N CYS A 33 9.13 2.18 5.55
CA CYS A 33 9.53 3.11 4.50
C CYS A 33 8.77 2.85 3.21
N THR A 34 8.69 1.60 2.77
CA THR A 34 7.97 1.21 1.56
C THR A 34 6.48 1.58 1.62
N LEU A 35 5.86 1.43 2.80
CA LEU A 35 4.49 1.85 3.07
C LEU A 35 4.31 3.38 3.04
N ALA A 36 5.21 4.10 3.69
CA ALA A 36 5.20 5.56 3.74
C ALA A 36 5.44 6.19 2.36
N GLU A 37 6.34 5.60 1.58
CA GLU A 37 6.59 6.02 0.22
C GLU A 37 5.35 5.92 -0.65
N LYS A 38 4.58 4.83 -0.52
CA LYS A 38 3.30 4.67 -1.24
C LYS A 38 2.19 5.58 -0.75
N LEU A 39 2.21 6.02 0.51
CA LEU A 39 1.19 6.90 1.09
C LEU A 39 1.43 8.39 0.79
N GLY A 40 2.68 8.79 0.65
CA GLY A 40 3.02 10.20 0.42
C GLY A 40 4.51 10.49 0.27
N GLY A 41 5.35 9.48 0.01
CA GLY A 41 6.79 9.71 -0.17
C GLY A 41 7.43 10.37 1.05
N SER A 42 8.24 11.38 0.76
CA SER A 42 8.93 12.22 1.76
C SER A 42 8.01 13.11 2.61
N ALA A 43 6.71 13.18 2.32
CA ALA A 43 5.77 13.91 3.17
C ALA A 43 5.36 13.11 4.42
N VAL A 44 5.59 11.79 4.42
CA VAL A 44 5.28 10.93 5.55
C VAL A 44 6.52 10.86 6.45
N ILE A 45 6.43 11.51 7.62
CA ILE A 45 7.50 11.58 8.63
C ILE A 45 7.34 10.54 9.74
N SER A 46 6.17 9.92 9.85
CA SER A 46 5.90 8.86 10.83
C SER A 46 4.80 7.93 10.31
N LEU A 47 4.97 6.63 10.50
CA LEU A 47 3.98 5.60 10.16
C LEU A 47 3.46 4.98 11.45
N GLU A 48 2.13 5.02 11.66
CA GLU A 48 1.47 4.49 12.87
C GLU A 48 2.02 5.06 14.20
N GLY A 49 2.44 6.34 14.18
CA GLY A 49 2.99 7.02 15.37
C GLY A 49 4.42 6.61 15.73
N LYS A 50 5.06 5.76 14.92
CA LYS A 50 6.49 5.47 15.02
C LYS A 50 7.26 6.25 13.95
N PRO A 51 8.47 6.75 14.26
CA PRO A 51 9.33 7.30 13.24
C PRO A 51 9.61 6.22 12.20
N LEU A 52 9.73 6.69 10.96
CA LEU A 52 10.06 5.89 9.79
C LEU A 52 11.48 5.36 9.84
#